data_AF-A0A661BWE5-F1
#
_entry.id   AF-A0A661BWE5-F1
#
_cell.length_a   1.000
_cell.length_b   1.000
_cell.length_c   1.000
_cell.angle_alpha   90.00
_cell.angle_beta   90.00
_cell.angle_gamma   90.00
#
_symmetry.space_group_name_H-M   'P 1'
#
loop_
_entity.id
_entity.type
_entity.pdbx_description
1 polymer ?
#
loop_
_entity_poly.entity_id
_entity_poly.type
_entity_poly.pdbx_seq_one_letter_code
_entity_poly.pdbx_strand_id
1 'polypeptide(L)'
;MYWQEDDKKNDISTSEKVVDLHYKIDCKQIPTCHAWELSQALYQAMPWIKDEPEVGVHQIHGATSGNGWERPPDGELIHLSKRTRMHLRVPLSRIEEAGELVGKSLDVA
;
A
#
# COMPACT_ATOMS: atom_id res chain seq x y z
N MET A 1 6.17 22.21 35.62
CA MET A 1 7.31 21.42 35.10
C MET A 1 7.52 21.81 33.65
N TYR A 2 8.69 22.31 33.29
CA TYR A 2 9.07 22.50 31.89
C TYR A 2 9.35 21.12 31.29
N TRP A 3 8.61 20.74 30.26
CA TRP A 3 8.98 19.61 29.42
C TRP A 3 10.28 19.98 28.71
N GLN A 4 11.38 19.32 29.07
CA GLN A 4 12.60 19.31 28.28
C GLN A 4 12.57 18.02 27.49
N GLU A 5 12.37 18.11 26.19
CA GLU A 5 12.67 16.98 25.30
C GLU A 5 14.19 16.88 25.21
N ASP A 6 14.75 15.79 25.72
CA ASP A 6 16.14 15.44 25.43
C ASP A 6 16.27 15.29 23.91
N ASP A 7 17.11 16.11 23.28
CA ASP A 7 17.54 16.01 21.87
C ASP A 7 18.32 14.71 21.65
N LYS A 8 17.63 13.57 21.75
CA LYS A 8 18.13 12.30 21.23
C LYS A 8 18.09 12.42 19.71
N LYS A 9 19.19 12.89 19.15
CA LYS A 9 19.54 12.65 17.74
C LYS A 9 19.59 11.13 17.55
N ASN A 10 18.43 10.54 17.28
CA ASN A 10 18.37 9.19 16.76
C ASN A 10 19.12 9.24 15.44
N ASP A 11 20.29 8.61 15.40
CA ASP A 11 21.04 8.35 14.19
C ASP A 11 20.26 7.29 13.40
N ILE A 12 19.10 7.70 12.87
CA ILE A 12 18.24 6.85 12.06
C ILE A 12 18.96 6.76 10.73
N SER A 13 19.79 5.73 10.59
CA SER A 13 20.29 5.28 9.30
C SER A 13 19.10 4.72 8.53
N THR A 14 18.35 5.60 7.86
CA THR A 14 17.37 5.18 6.86
C THR A 14 18.16 4.48 5.77
N SER A 15 17.94 3.19 5.59
CA SER A 15 18.56 2.45 4.49
C SER A 15 18.04 3.05 3.18
N GLU A 16 18.88 3.78 2.46
CA GLU A 16 18.59 4.35 1.13
C GLU A 16 18.49 3.26 0.06
N LYS A 17 17.85 2.11 0.37
CA LYS A 17 17.77 0.95 -0.54
C LYS A 17 16.36 0.76 -1.08
N VAL A 18 15.35 1.11 -0.28
CA VAL A 18 13.94 0.91 -0.60
C VAL A 18 13.15 2.21 -0.49
N VAL A 19 12.12 2.34 -1.32
CA VAL A 19 11.21 3.49 -1.35
C VAL A 19 9.76 3.02 -1.36
N ASP A 20 8.87 3.83 -0.81
CA ASP A 20 7.43 3.60 -0.83
C ASP A 20 6.79 4.40 -1.97
N LEU A 21 6.22 3.68 -2.94
CA LEU A 21 5.51 4.25 -4.09
C LEU A 21 4.02 4.35 -3.80
N HIS A 22 3.43 5.50 -4.15
CA HIS A 22 2.00 5.77 -3.95
C HIS A 22 1.27 5.82 -5.28
N TYR A 23 0.39 4.86 -5.52
CA TYR A 23 -0.44 4.80 -6.71
C TYR A 23 -1.80 5.41 -6.44
N LYS A 24 -2.20 6.34 -7.32
CA LYS A 24 -3.59 6.77 -7.39
C LYS A 24 -4.41 5.62 -7.97
N ILE A 25 -5.40 5.18 -7.22
CA ILE A 25 -6.35 4.15 -7.66
C ILE A 25 -7.61 4.82 -8.20
N ASP A 26 -8.13 4.28 -9.29
CA ASP A 26 -9.46 4.63 -9.81
C ASP A 26 -10.40 3.46 -9.54
N CYS A 27 -10.89 3.40 -8.31
CA CYS A 27 -11.78 2.35 -7.85
C CYS A 27 -12.73 2.92 -6.78
N LYS A 28 -14.02 2.55 -6.85
CA LYS A 28 -15.03 3.02 -5.90
C LYS A 28 -15.14 2.13 -4.66
N GLN A 29 -14.89 0.84 -4.82
CA GLN A 29 -15.13 -0.16 -3.80
C GLN A 29 -14.21 -1.37 -3.99
N ILE A 30 -13.75 -1.95 -2.89
CA ILE A 30 -12.94 -3.18 -2.91
C ILE A 30 -13.48 -4.17 -1.87
N PRO A 31 -13.33 -5.49 -2.06
CA PRO A 31 -13.66 -6.46 -1.03
C PRO A 31 -12.88 -6.23 0.27
N THR A 32 -13.46 -6.55 1.42
CA THR A 32 -12.75 -6.52 2.70
C THR A 32 -11.58 -7.49 2.75
N CYS A 33 -11.66 -8.61 2.02
CA CYS A 33 -10.66 -9.67 1.97
C CYS A 33 -9.75 -9.65 0.71
N HIS A 34 -9.62 -8.52 0.02
CA HIS A 34 -8.89 -8.38 -1.26
C HIS A 34 -7.39 -8.67 -1.26
N ALA A 35 -6.78 -9.00 -0.11
CA ALA A 35 -5.32 -9.03 0.02
C ALA A 35 -4.67 -10.11 -0.86
N TRP A 36 -5.30 -11.28 -0.96
CA TRP A 36 -4.79 -12.38 -1.77
C TRP A 36 -4.93 -12.06 -3.25
N GLU A 37 -6.10 -11.65 -3.70
CA GLU A 37 -6.40 -11.32 -5.09
C GLU A 37 -5.53 -10.16 -5.58
N LEU A 38 -5.34 -9.13 -4.75
CA LEU A 38 -4.42 -8.03 -5.04
C LEU A 38 -2.98 -8.53 -5.23
N SER A 39 -2.50 -9.45 -4.38
CA SER A 39 -1.16 -10.02 -4.53
C SER A 39 -1.02 -10.79 -5.85
N GLN A 40 -2.03 -11.58 -6.22
CA GLN A 40 -2.03 -12.35 -7.46
C GLN A 40 -2.07 -11.44 -8.69
N ALA A 41 -2.90 -10.39 -8.67
CA ALA A 41 -2.98 -9.42 -9.76
C ALA A 41 -1.65 -8.67 -9.94
N LEU A 42 -1.00 -8.27 -8.83
CA LEU A 42 0.32 -7.65 -8.88
C LEU A 42 1.38 -8.61 -9.45
N TYR A 43 1.34 -9.88 -9.06
CA TYR A 43 2.23 -10.91 -9.60
C TYR A 43 2.06 -11.13 -11.11
N GLN A 44 0.84 -10.99 -11.63
CA GLN A 44 0.59 -11.06 -13.06
C GLN A 44 1.08 -9.80 -13.78
N ALA A 45 0.84 -8.63 -13.19
CA ALA A 45 1.22 -7.35 -13.78
C ALA A 45 2.74 -7.09 -13.75
N MET A 46 3.43 -7.61 -12.73
CA MET A 46 4.85 -7.42 -12.44
C MET A 46 5.47 -8.73 -11.89
N PRO A 47 5.82 -9.70 -12.75
CA PRO A 47 6.28 -11.02 -12.29
C PRO A 47 7.51 -11.00 -11.38
N TRP A 48 8.38 -10.00 -11.55
CA TRP A 48 9.63 -9.86 -10.80
C TRP A 48 9.44 -9.67 -9.29
N ILE A 49 8.27 -9.19 -8.84
CA ILE A 49 8.01 -8.96 -7.41
C ILE A 49 7.93 -10.28 -6.60
N LYS A 50 7.82 -11.43 -7.26
CA LYS A 50 7.83 -12.75 -6.59
C LYS A 50 9.21 -13.11 -6.04
N ASP A 51 10.24 -12.69 -6.75
CA ASP A 51 11.63 -13.07 -6.47
C ASP A 51 12.39 -11.96 -5.71
N GLU A 52 11.75 -10.79 -5.51
CA GLU A 52 12.35 -9.63 -4.85
C GLU A 52 11.94 -9.55 -3.37
N PRO A 53 12.82 -9.95 -2.43
CA PRO A 53 12.49 -9.99 -1.00
C PRO A 53 12.27 -8.60 -0.38
N GLU A 54 12.79 -7.54 -1.00
CA GLU A 54 12.65 -6.16 -0.53
C GLU A 54 11.32 -5.51 -0.94
N VAL A 55 10.47 -6.21 -1.70
CA VAL A 55 9.12 -5.73 -2.07
C VAL A 55 8.13 -5.94 -0.94
N GLY A 56 7.36 -4.89 -0.63
CA GLY A 56 6.26 -4.94 0.33
C GLY A 56 4.96 -4.43 -0.27
N VAL A 57 3.93 -5.27 -0.31
CA VAL A 57 2.57 -4.87 -0.71
C VAL A 57 1.77 -4.47 0.52
N HIS A 58 1.35 -3.21 0.58
CA HIS A 58 0.49 -2.73 1.66
C HIS A 58 -0.98 -2.93 1.30
N GLN A 59 -1.77 -3.38 2.29
CA GLN A 59 -3.21 -3.50 2.13
C GLN A 59 -3.86 -2.13 1.92
N ILE A 60 -4.91 -2.09 1.12
CA ILE A 60 -5.69 -0.87 0.91
C ILE A 60 -6.70 -0.76 2.05
N HIS A 61 -6.48 0.21 2.93
CA HIS A 61 -7.39 0.48 4.03
C HIS A 61 -8.44 1.53 3.61
N GLY A 62 -9.71 1.25 3.91
CA GLY A 62 -10.79 2.23 3.89
C GLY A 62 -10.81 3.07 5.16
N ALA A 63 -11.94 3.70 5.44
CA ALA A 63 -12.15 4.34 6.73
C ALA A 63 -12.03 3.30 7.87
N THR A 64 -11.07 3.51 8.76
CA THR A 64 -10.98 2.77 10.03
C THR A 64 -12.17 3.14 10.91
N SER A 65 -12.64 2.20 11.73
CA SER A 65 -13.76 2.42 12.65
C SER A 65 -13.57 3.68 13.50
N GLY A 66 -14.55 4.58 13.46
CA GLY A 66 -14.50 5.88 14.14
C GLY A 66 -15.61 6.82 13.69
N ASN A 67 -16.05 7.73 14.56
CA ASN A 67 -17.15 8.68 14.28
C ASN A 67 -18.44 8.00 13.77
N GLY A 68 -18.80 6.83 14.30
CA GLY A 68 -19.98 6.07 13.88
C GLY A 68 -19.82 5.25 12.60
N TRP A 69 -18.64 5.23 12.00
CA TRP A 69 -18.30 4.27 10.93
C TRP A 69 -17.79 2.98 11.53
N GLU A 70 -18.32 1.86 11.05
CA GLU A 70 -17.83 0.52 11.34
C GLU A 70 -17.20 -0.06 10.07
N ARG A 71 -16.13 -0.84 10.26
CA ARG A 71 -15.53 -1.56 9.13
C ARG A 71 -16.53 -2.63 8.70
N PRO A 72 -16.86 -2.74 7.39
CA PRO A 72 -17.71 -3.82 6.91
C PRO A 72 -17.13 -5.19 7.29
N PRO A 73 -17.97 -6.20 7.53
CA PRO A 73 -17.53 -7.56 7.83
C PRO A 73 -16.82 -8.20 6.63
N ASP A 74 -16.19 -9.36 6.89
CA ASP A 74 -15.55 -10.15 5.85
C ASP A 74 -16.58 -10.57 4.77
N GLY A 75 -16.21 -10.41 3.50
CA GLY A 75 -17.10 -10.67 2.36
C GLY A 75 -17.93 -9.47 1.88
N GLU A 76 -17.91 -8.35 2.60
CA GLU A 76 -18.52 -7.09 2.14
C GLU A 76 -17.53 -6.17 1.42
N LEU A 77 -18.04 -5.02 0.97
CA LEU A 77 -17.29 -4.04 0.19
C LEU A 77 -16.90 -2.83 1.03
N ILE A 78 -15.62 -2.46 0.96
CA ILE A 78 -15.08 -1.22 1.48
C ILE A 78 -15.25 -0.13 0.43
N HIS A 79 -15.99 0.92 0.76
CA HIS A 79 -16.05 2.12 -0.09
C HIS A 79 -14.78 2.95 0.05
N LEU A 80 -14.17 3.27 -1.08
CA LEU A 80 -12.93 4.03 -1.15
C LEU A 80 -13.18 5.50 -1.39
N SER A 81 -12.37 6.35 -0.76
CA SER A 81 -12.37 7.79 -1.03
C SER A 81 -11.50 8.08 -2.26
N LYS A 82 -11.73 9.22 -2.92
CA LYS A 82 -10.83 9.72 -3.98
C LYS A 82 -9.38 9.96 -3.52
N ARG A 83 -9.15 10.03 -2.21
CA ARG A 83 -7.83 10.24 -1.59
C ARG A 83 -7.10 8.92 -1.30
N THR A 84 -7.80 7.78 -1.33
CA THR A 84 -7.17 6.49 -1.06
C THR A 84 -6.08 6.21 -2.11
N ARG A 85 -4.98 5.61 -1.66
CA ARG A 85 -3.83 5.24 -2.48
C ARG A 85 -3.49 3.78 -2.22
N MET A 86 -2.92 3.12 -3.22
CA MET A 86 -2.25 1.84 -3.05
C MET A 86 -0.78 2.12 -2.80
N HIS A 87 -0.20 1.44 -1.82
CA HIS A 87 1.19 1.63 -1.42
C HIS A 87 2.00 0.37 -1.74
N LEU A 88 3.14 0.56 -2.40
CA LEU A 88 4.07 -0.52 -2.73
C LEU A 88 5.48 -0.09 -2.35
N ARG A 89 6.13 -0.87 -1.50
CA ARG A 89 7.55 -0.73 -1.22
C ARG A 89 8.36 -1.47 -2.26
N VAL A 90 9.36 -0.82 -2.85
CA VAL A 90 10.25 -1.42 -3.85
C VAL A 90 11.70 -0.96 -3.66
N PRO A 91 12.70 -1.73 -4.12
CA PRO A 91 14.07 -1.25 -4.27
C PRO A 91 14.16 -0.06 -5.23
N LEU A 92 15.10 0.86 -4.96
CA LEU A 92 15.38 2.00 -5.85
C LEU A 92 15.67 1.58 -7.30
N SER A 93 16.33 0.44 -7.49
CA SER A 93 16.69 -0.09 -8.81
C SER A 93 15.48 -0.52 -9.65
N ARG A 94 14.31 -0.72 -9.03
CA ARG A 94 13.09 -1.25 -9.67
C ARG A 94 11.97 -0.22 -9.79
N ILE A 95 12.25 1.06 -9.54
CA ILE A 95 11.23 2.13 -9.62
C ILE A 95 10.63 2.22 -11.03
N GLU A 96 11.46 2.11 -12.07
CA GLU A 96 10.99 2.20 -13.46
C GLU A 96 10.03 1.06 -13.81
N GLU A 97 10.40 -0.18 -13.46
CA GLU A 97 9.55 -1.37 -13.64
C GLU A 97 8.25 -1.28 -12.84
N ALA A 98 8.32 -0.76 -11.60
CA ALA A 98 7.14 -0.51 -10.78
C ALA A 98 6.25 0.62 -11.37
N GLY A 99 6.83 1.54 -12.14
CA GLY A 99 6.11 2.58 -12.88
C GLY A 99 5.22 2.04 -13.99
N GLU A 100 5.55 0.89 -14.57
CA GLU A 100 4.73 0.23 -15.60
C GLU A 100 3.37 -0.27 -15.10
N LEU A 101 3.15 -0.27 -13.79
CA LEU A 101 1.86 -0.54 -13.19
C LEU A 101 0.82 0.55 -13.50
N VAL A 102 1.28 1.78 -13.77
CA VAL A 102 0.38 2.90 -14.09
C VAL A 102 -0.33 2.63 -15.41
N GLY A 103 -1.66 2.70 -15.37
CA GLY A 103 -2.53 2.44 -16.53
C GLY A 103 -2.94 0.97 -16.68
N LYS A 104 -2.40 0.05 -15.87
CA LYS A 104 -2.90 -1.33 -15.78
C LYS A 104 -4.14 -1.39 -14.86
N SER A 105 -5.06 -2.28 -15.20
CA SER A 105 -6.19 -2.64 -14.34
C SER A 105 -5.86 -3.93 -13.60
N LEU A 106 -6.03 -3.92 -12.28
CA LEU A 106 -5.84 -5.09 -11.43
C LEU A 106 -7.21 -5.63 -11.05
N ASP A 107 -7.42 -6.92 -11.30
CA ASP A 107 -8.63 -7.63 -10.87
C ASP A 107 -8.43 -8.14 -9.44
N VAL A 108 -9.33 -7.74 -8.53
CA VAL A 108 -9.25 -8.08 -7.10
C VAL A 108 -10.52 -8.72 -6.56
N ALA A 109 -11.49 -9.04 -7.43
CA ALA A 109 -12.70 -9.88 -7.21
C ALA A 109 -13.67 -9.80 -8.40
#